data_AF-A0A935LW44-F1
#
_entry.id   AF-A0A935LW44-F1
#
_cell.length_a   1.000
_cell.length_b   1.000
_cell.length_c   1.000
_cell.angle_alpha   90.00
_cell.angle_beta   90.00
_cell.angle_gamma   90.00
#
_symmetry.space_group_name_H-M   'P 1'
#
loop_
_entity.id
_entity.type
_entity.pdbx_description
1 polymer ?
#
loop_
_entity_poly.entity_id
_entity_poly.type
_entity_poly.pdbx_seq_one_letter_code
_entity_poly.pdbx_strand_id
1 'polypeptide(L)'
;MKKILHLKHHEIDKFRWDEMIEKSIQVRIYATSLWLDCVSPNWEALIYGDYEILMPLPVKRKFGIRYLAQPPLTQQLGFYSPSEIDIKIVEAFYQKTLSLFSYGNINVNNEFPFNRFAITRRKIISSR
;
A
#
# COMPACT_ATOMS: atom_id res chain seq x y z
N MET A 1 -0.38 -20.07 -11.27
CA MET A 1 -0.89 -18.69 -11.05
C MET A 1 0.03 -17.98 -10.08
N LYS A 2 0.38 -16.72 -10.37
CA LYS A 2 1.14 -15.87 -9.46
C LYS A 2 0.31 -15.61 -8.19
N LYS A 3 0.99 -15.43 -7.05
CA LYS A 3 0.34 -15.31 -5.73
C LYS A 3 0.62 -13.94 -5.13
N ILE A 4 -0.25 -13.53 -4.20
CA ILE A 4 -0.02 -12.37 -3.35
C ILE A 4 0.65 -12.83 -2.06
N LEU A 5 1.85 -12.35 -1.83
CA LEU A 5 2.65 -12.58 -0.63
C LEU A 5 2.50 -11.40 0.31
N HIS A 6 2.46 -11.69 1.61
CA HIS A 6 2.54 -10.71 2.67
C HIS A 6 3.92 -10.80 3.29
N LEU A 7 4.70 -9.73 3.19
CA LEU A 7 6.06 -9.65 3.72
C LEU A 7 6.09 -8.72 4.94
N LYS A 8 6.73 -9.18 5.99
CA LYS A 8 7.18 -8.37 7.12
C LYS A 8 8.35 -7.50 6.69
N HIS A 9 8.57 -6.42 7.43
CA HIS A 9 9.59 -5.42 7.11
C HIS A 9 10.97 -6.01 6.76
N HIS A 10 11.42 -7.01 7.52
CA HIS A 10 12.74 -7.64 7.33
C HIS A 10 12.81 -8.61 6.14
N GLU A 11 11.66 -9.01 5.58
CA GLU A 11 11.56 -9.90 4.42
C GLU A 11 11.54 -9.13 3.10
N ILE A 12 11.43 -7.79 3.16
CA ILE A 12 11.34 -6.93 1.99
C ILE A 12 12.74 -6.71 1.42
N ASP A 13 12.92 -7.09 0.16
CA ASP A 13 14.07 -6.71 -0.65
C ASP A 13 13.87 -5.25 -1.09
N LYS A 14 14.52 -4.33 -0.36
CA LYS A 14 14.38 -2.89 -0.59
C LYS A 14 14.91 -2.45 -1.97
N PHE A 15 15.93 -3.13 -2.49
CA PHE A 15 16.47 -2.81 -3.81
C PHE A 15 15.44 -3.10 -4.89
N ARG A 16 14.86 -4.31 -4.88
CA ARG A 16 13.81 -4.71 -5.83
C ARG A 16 12.52 -3.90 -5.66
N TRP A 17 12.19 -3.58 -4.41
CA TRP A 17 11.07 -2.70 -4.09
C TRP A 17 11.25 -1.34 -4.76
N ASP A 18 12.36 -0.64 -4.51
CA ASP A 18 12.59 0.70 -5.02
C ASP A 18 12.74 0.71 -6.55
N GLU A 19 13.41 -0.28 -7.14
CA GLU A 19 13.51 -0.43 -8.60
C GLU A 19 12.11 -0.51 -9.25
N MET A 20 11.19 -1.21 -8.60
CA MET A 20 9.82 -1.35 -9.07
C MET A 20 8.97 -0.08 -8.84
N ILE A 21 9.16 0.62 -7.72
CA ILE A 21 8.51 1.92 -7.47
C ILE A 21 8.91 2.93 -8.57
N GLU A 22 10.19 2.97 -8.95
CA GLU A 22 10.69 3.85 -10.00
C GLU A 22 10.08 3.54 -11.37
N LYS A 23 9.86 2.26 -11.68
CA LYS A 23 9.24 1.80 -12.93
C LYS A 23 7.72 1.99 -12.97
N SER A 24 7.08 2.31 -11.85
CA SER A 24 5.62 2.31 -11.73
C SER A 24 4.98 3.57 -12.31
N ILE A 25 3.83 3.44 -12.97
CA ILE A 25 3.08 4.59 -13.49
C ILE A 25 2.58 5.52 -12.37
N GLN A 26 2.40 4.99 -11.16
CA GLN A 26 2.00 5.73 -9.96
C GLN A 26 3.19 6.13 -9.07
N VAL A 27 4.41 6.21 -9.62
CA VAL A 27 5.64 6.54 -8.87
C VAL A 27 5.44 7.72 -7.92
N ARG A 28 5.80 7.53 -6.65
CA ARG A 28 5.73 8.55 -5.60
C ARG A 28 6.85 8.33 -4.60
N ILE A 29 7.48 9.42 -4.17
CA ILE A 29 8.49 9.38 -3.10
C ILE A 29 7.94 8.74 -1.82
N TYR A 30 6.64 8.87 -1.58
CA TYR A 30 5.98 8.31 -0.40
C TYR A 30 6.05 6.78 -0.30
N ALA A 31 6.31 6.09 -1.42
CA ALA A 31 6.36 4.64 -1.48
C ALA A 31 7.79 4.10 -1.49
N THR A 32 8.82 4.95 -1.54
CA THR A 32 10.21 4.47 -1.48
C THR A 32 10.47 3.86 -0.11
N SER A 33 11.34 2.87 -0.08
CA SER A 33 11.70 2.16 1.15
C SER A 33 12.25 3.13 2.20
N LEU A 34 13.13 4.06 1.79
CA LEU A 34 13.70 5.09 2.66
C LEU A 34 12.62 5.98 3.29
N TRP A 35 11.64 6.42 2.50
CA TRP A 35 10.55 7.26 3.04
C TRP A 35 9.73 6.47 4.06
N LEU A 36 9.29 5.27 3.69
CA LEU A 36 8.47 4.41 4.54
C LEU A 36 9.19 4.02 5.83
N ASP A 37 10.50 3.79 5.78
CA ASP A 37 11.34 3.53 6.97
C ASP A 37 11.30 4.71 7.96
N CYS A 38 11.31 5.93 7.44
CA CYS A 38 11.28 7.14 8.26
C CYS A 38 9.89 7.40 8.86
N VAL A 39 8.83 7.36 8.05
CA VAL A 39 7.49 7.80 8.48
C VAL A 39 6.62 6.68 9.06
N SER A 40 6.91 5.44 8.71
CA SER A 40 6.17 4.26 9.17
C SER A 40 7.13 3.09 9.44
N PRO A 41 7.99 3.19 10.47
CA PRO A 41 8.94 2.13 10.79
C PRO A 41 8.22 0.79 11.01
N ASN A 42 8.85 -0.30 10.54
CA ASN A 42 8.28 -1.66 10.51
C ASN A 42 7.03 -1.78 9.62
N TRP A 43 6.90 -0.95 8.59
CA TRP A 43 5.89 -1.15 7.55
C TRP A 43 6.04 -2.53 6.91
N GLU A 44 4.90 -3.05 6.44
CA GLU A 44 4.80 -4.37 5.82
C GLU A 44 4.40 -4.20 4.35
N ALA A 45 4.44 -5.26 3.55
CA ALA A 45 4.12 -5.17 2.14
C ALA A 45 3.21 -6.30 1.68
N LEU A 46 2.33 -6.00 0.72
CA LEU A 46 1.77 -7.01 -0.16
C LEU A 46 2.50 -6.94 -1.51
N ILE A 47 2.87 -8.10 -2.03
CA ILE A 47 3.58 -8.24 -3.30
C ILE A 47 2.89 -9.29 -4.15
N TYR A 48 2.61 -8.98 -5.41
CA TYR A 48 2.13 -9.95 -6.39
C TYR A 48 3.26 -10.46 -7.27
N GLY A 49 3.30 -11.79 -7.46
CA GLY A 49 4.34 -12.43 -8.26
C GLY A 49 5.73 -12.19 -7.66
N ASP A 50 6.68 -11.80 -8.50
CA ASP A 50 8.06 -11.55 -8.11
C ASP A 50 8.37 -10.04 -8.20
N TYR A 51 7.78 -9.26 -7.28
CA TYR A 51 7.83 -7.78 -7.27
C TYR A 51 7.13 -7.10 -8.45
N GLU A 52 6.11 -7.74 -9.04
CA GLU A 52 5.43 -7.20 -10.22
C GLU A 52 4.35 -6.19 -9.89
N ILE A 53 3.77 -6.25 -8.70
CA ILE A 53 2.83 -5.26 -8.18
C ILE A 53 3.06 -5.13 -6.69
N LEU A 54 3.19 -3.89 -6.22
CA LEU A 54 3.51 -3.58 -4.84
C LEU A 54 2.37 -2.81 -4.18
N MET A 55 2.15 -3.08 -2.90
CA MET A 55 1.29 -2.28 -2.04
C MET A 55 1.92 -2.15 -0.64
N PRO A 56 2.37 -0.95 -0.24
CA PRO A 56 2.90 -0.73 1.11
C PRO A 56 1.77 -0.72 2.14
N LEU A 57 2.04 -1.35 3.27
CA LEU A 57 1.14 -1.45 4.41
C LEU A 57 1.75 -0.68 5.61
N PRO A 58 1.28 0.54 5.89
CA PRO A 58 1.75 1.31 7.03
C PRO A 58 1.12 0.80 8.33
N VAL A 59 1.70 -0.27 8.88
CA VAL A 59 1.17 -0.96 10.05
C VAL A 59 1.47 -0.20 11.33
N LYS A 60 0.45 -0.04 12.17
CA LYS A 60 0.56 0.40 13.57
C LYS A 60 -0.01 -0.64 14.50
N ARG A 61 0.39 -0.57 15.78
CA ARG A 61 -0.10 -1.44 16.84
C ARG A 61 -0.55 -0.61 18.03
N LYS A 62 -1.75 -0.88 18.53
CA LYS A 62 -2.28 -0.28 19.77
C LYS A 62 -3.02 -1.34 20.55
N PHE A 63 -2.68 -1.50 21.83
CA PHE A 63 -3.24 -2.54 22.71
C PHE A 63 -3.21 -3.95 22.10
N GLY A 64 -2.11 -4.32 21.45
CA GLY A 64 -1.96 -5.62 20.82
C GLY A 64 -2.57 -5.74 19.42
N ILE A 65 -3.53 -4.89 19.04
CA ILE A 65 -4.26 -4.92 17.77
C ILE A 65 -3.45 -4.21 16.68
N ARG A 66 -3.32 -4.85 15.51
CA ARG A 66 -2.69 -4.27 14.31
C ARG A 66 -3.70 -3.58 13.43
N TYR A 67 -3.34 -2.43 12.87
CA TYR A 67 -4.19 -1.69 11.95
C TYR A 67 -3.35 -0.87 10.96
N LEU A 68 -3.96 -0.46 9.85
CA LEU A 68 -3.32 0.46 8.89
C LEU A 68 -3.62 1.91 9.27
N ALA A 69 -2.58 2.75 9.25
CA ALA A 69 -2.72 4.17 9.56
C ALA A 69 -1.96 5.02 8.55
N GLN A 70 -2.56 6.12 8.11
CA GLN A 70 -1.92 7.08 7.23
C GLN A 70 -0.59 7.58 7.84
N PRO A 71 0.56 7.36 7.19
CA PRO A 71 1.81 7.89 7.70
C PRO A 71 1.82 9.43 7.69
N PRO A 72 2.52 10.06 8.63
CA PRO A 72 2.69 11.51 8.62
C PRO A 72 3.33 11.97 7.31
N LEU A 73 2.96 13.17 6.86
CA LEU A 73 3.49 13.82 5.65
C LEU A 73 3.30 13.01 4.35
N THR A 74 2.50 11.95 4.39
CA THR A 74 2.21 11.11 3.24
C THR A 74 0.79 11.41 2.78
N GLN A 75 0.61 11.81 1.53
CA GLN A 75 -0.73 12.15 1.04
C GLN A 75 -1.55 10.91 0.71
N GLN A 76 -0.99 10.04 -0.11
CA GLN A 76 -1.62 8.83 -0.63
C GLN A 76 -0.57 7.74 -0.83
N LEU A 77 -0.94 6.51 -0.50
CA LEU A 77 -0.24 5.28 -0.87
C LEU A 77 -1.16 4.47 -1.81
N GLY A 78 -0.78 3.27 -2.22
CA GLY A 78 -1.69 2.37 -2.93
C GLY A 78 -0.95 1.34 -3.75
N PHE A 79 -1.31 1.16 -5.02
CA PHE A 79 -0.68 0.17 -5.86
C PHE A 79 0.39 0.78 -6.75
N TYR A 80 1.46 0.02 -6.97
CA TYR A 80 2.57 0.40 -7.82
C TYR A 80 2.83 -0.74 -8.81
N SER A 81 2.70 -0.42 -10.09
CA SER A 81 2.86 -1.33 -11.23
C SER A 81 3.37 -0.55 -12.45
N PRO A 82 4.20 -1.13 -13.33
CA PRO A 82 4.62 -0.49 -14.59
C PRO A 82 3.47 -0.37 -15.60
N SER A 83 2.33 -1.02 -15.35
CA SER A 83 1.15 -0.99 -16.20
C SER A 83 -0.13 -0.94 -15.37
N GLU A 84 -1.27 -0.76 -16.04
CA GLU A 84 -2.59 -0.94 -15.43
C GLU A 84 -2.72 -2.34 -14.79
N ILE A 85 -3.49 -2.40 -13.70
CA ILE A 85 -3.65 -3.60 -12.89
C ILE A 85 -5.04 -4.17 -13.14
N ASP A 86 -5.11 -5.48 -13.41
CA ASP A 86 -6.38 -6.19 -13.51
C ASP A 86 -7.18 -6.03 -12.20
N ILE A 87 -8.45 -5.64 -12.33
CA ILE A 87 -9.38 -5.46 -11.21
C ILE A 87 -9.46 -6.69 -10.30
N LYS A 88 -9.30 -7.90 -10.83
CA LYS A 88 -9.28 -9.15 -10.05
C LYS A 88 -8.07 -9.21 -9.12
N ILE A 89 -6.94 -8.66 -9.54
CA ILE A 89 -5.74 -8.59 -8.70
C ILE A 89 -5.95 -7.55 -7.60
N VAL A 90 -6.49 -6.37 -7.94
CA VAL A 90 -6.87 -5.34 -6.96
C VAL A 90 -7.80 -5.91 -5.89
N GLU A 91 -8.85 -6.63 -6.29
CA GLU A 91 -9.78 -7.32 -5.39
C GLU A 91 -9.04 -8.33 -4.49
N ALA A 92 -8.12 -9.11 -5.04
CA ALA A 92 -7.34 -10.08 -4.27
C ALA A 92 -6.42 -9.42 -3.23
N PHE A 93 -5.77 -8.28 -3.57
CA PHE A 93 -5.01 -7.48 -2.60
C PHE A 93 -5.93 -6.94 -1.50
N TYR A 94 -7.12 -6.49 -1.86
CA TYR A 94 -8.10 -5.99 -0.92
C TYR A 94 -8.56 -7.08 0.07
N GLN A 95 -8.95 -8.25 -0.43
CA GLN A 95 -9.32 -9.39 0.41
C GLN A 95 -8.16 -9.83 1.30
N LYS A 96 -6.93 -9.84 0.78
CA LYS A 96 -5.75 -10.14 1.58
C LYS A 96 -5.55 -9.11 2.70
N THR A 97 -5.72 -7.83 2.40
CA THR A 97 -5.63 -6.73 3.39
C THR A 97 -6.69 -6.89 4.49
N LEU A 98 -7.95 -7.17 4.13
CA LEU A 98 -9.04 -7.42 5.07
C LEU A 98 -8.76 -8.63 5.99
N SER A 99 -8.12 -9.67 5.48
CA SER A 99 -7.76 -10.84 6.31
C SER A 99 -6.63 -10.55 7.32
N LEU A 100 -5.82 -9.53 7.08
CA LEU A 100 -4.66 -9.19 7.91
C LEU A 100 -4.95 -8.11 8.96
N PHE A 101 -5.89 -7.20 8.66
CA PHE A 101 -6.20 -6.03 9.48
C PHE A 101 -7.71 -5.84 9.60
N SER A 102 -8.20 -5.74 10.84
CA SER A 102 -9.62 -5.46 11.12
C SER A 102 -9.96 -3.96 11.06
N TYR A 103 -8.94 -3.09 10.99
CA TYR A 103 -9.10 -1.64 10.90
C TYR A 103 -8.00 -1.01 10.04
N GLY A 104 -8.34 0.09 9.38
CA GLY A 104 -7.47 0.79 8.45
C GLY A 104 -8.03 2.16 8.11
N ASN A 105 -7.19 3.18 8.18
CA ASN A 105 -7.48 4.53 7.70
C ASN A 105 -6.26 5.05 6.93
N ILE A 106 -6.31 4.90 5.61
CA ILE A 106 -5.29 5.35 4.66
C ILE A 106 -5.98 5.97 3.45
N ASN A 107 -5.33 6.97 2.87
CA ASN A 107 -5.70 7.52 1.59
C ASN A 107 -5.00 6.73 0.48
N VAL A 108 -5.77 6.33 -0.52
CA VAL A 108 -5.26 5.55 -1.64
C VAL A 108 -5.25 6.35 -2.95
N ASN A 109 -4.20 6.18 -3.75
CA ASN A 109 -4.02 6.83 -5.06
C ASN A 109 -4.71 6.08 -6.22
N ASN A 110 -5.29 4.90 -5.95
CA ASN A 110 -6.06 4.12 -6.92
C ASN A 110 -7.51 3.95 -6.44
N GLU A 111 -8.41 3.64 -7.36
CA GLU A 111 -9.78 3.27 -7.01
C GLU A 111 -9.78 1.89 -6.33
N PHE A 112 -9.81 1.89 -5.00
CA PHE A 112 -10.09 0.69 -4.22
C PHE A 112 -11.59 0.60 -3.93
N PRO A 113 -12.22 -0.58 -4.06
CA PRO A 113 -13.60 -0.82 -3.65
C PRO A 113 -13.71 -1.00 -2.12
N PHE A 114 -13.20 -0.06 -1.32
CA PHE A 114 -13.34 -0.12 0.14
C PHE A 114 -14.77 0.27 0.56
N ASN A 115 -15.64 -0.72 0.73
CA ASN A 115 -16.91 -0.53 1.45
C ASN A 115 -16.79 -0.74 2.97
N ARG A 116 -15.65 -1.23 3.49
CA ARG A 116 -15.47 -1.58 4.93
C ARG A 116 -14.39 -0.80 5.69
N PHE A 117 -13.55 -0.03 5.02
CA PHE A 117 -12.57 0.86 5.67
C PHE A 117 -12.95 2.32 5.39
N ALA A 118 -12.74 3.20 6.37
CA ALA A 118 -12.95 4.63 6.16
C ALA A 118 -11.87 5.15 5.20
N ILE A 119 -12.13 5.14 3.89
CA ILE A 119 -11.36 5.98 2.96
C ILE A 119 -11.83 7.41 3.22
N THR A 120 -10.92 8.27 3.69
CA THR A 120 -11.18 9.70 3.59
C THR A 120 -10.91 10.13 2.14
N ARG A 121 -11.91 9.99 1.25
CA ARG A 121 -11.84 10.65 -0.07
C ARG A 121 -11.85 12.16 0.16
N ARG A 122 -10.68 12.81 0.12
CA ARG A 122 -10.66 14.27 0.04
C ARG A 122 -11.16 14.64 -1.36
N LYS A 123 -12.38 15.20 -1.46
CA LYS A 123 -12.80 15.92 -2.65
C LYS A 123 -11.71 16.93 -2.96
N ILE A 124 -11.06 16.81 -4.11
CA ILE A 124 -10.37 17.94 -4.71
C ILE A 124 -11.50 18.93 -5.00
N ILE A 125 -11.63 19.95 -4.16
CA ILE A 125 -12.43 21.11 -4.52
C ILE A 125 -11.63 21.75 -5.66
N SER A 126 -12.13 21.57 -6.89
CA SER A 126 -11.75 22.40 -8.02
C SER A 126 -11.91 23.85 -7.57
N SER A 127 -10.79 24.50 -7.26
CA SER A 127 -10.73 25.95 -7.20
C SER A 127 -10.61 26.42 -8.64
N ARG A 128 -11.75 26.89 -9.16
CA ARG A 128 -11.97 27.84 -10.26
C ARG A 128 -10.92 27.91 -11.37
#